data_AF-A0A6J8AUR0-F1
#
_entry.id   AF-A0A6J8AUR0-F1
#
_cell.length_a   1.000
_cell.length_b   1.000
_cell.length_c   1.000
_cell.angle_alpha   90.00
_cell.angle_beta   90.00
_cell.angle_gamma   90.00
#
_symmetry.space_group_name_H-M   'P 1'
#
loop_
_entity.id
_entity.type
_entity.pdbx_description
1 polymer ?
#
loop_
_entity_poly.entity_id
_entity_poly.type
_entity_poly.pdbx_seq_one_letter_code
_entity_poly.pdbx_strand_id
1 'polypeptide(L)'
;MDTVANLFNPHCQVHSDSLLEYFCVDHDQLCCQYCRKKHSSCQNTMSLTLSSEGIQFSHKVSDCMKQLKTFDSTCQDIINNRDHCVAALKTDVRRLKETLSQNCRIDKIENSLNEKLEDNLKKLWNEKQYAYHLKREVESTYDKIVFATTHGTNEQVFIWIHTFDWELKKIESNIRNAIKSLKRLKNIYHLK
;
A
#
# COMPACT_ATOMS: atom_id res chain seq x y z
N MET A 1 -4.01 26.92 39.79
CA MET A 1 -5.18 27.77 39.47
C MET A 1 -4.64 29.18 39.35
N ASP A 2 -3.88 29.45 38.30
CA ASP A 2 -2.99 30.61 38.25
C ASP A 2 -3.09 31.27 36.87
N THR A 3 -4.19 31.96 36.55
CA THR A 3 -4.38 32.42 35.16
C THR A 3 -5.12 33.73 34.92
N VAL A 4 -5.46 34.54 35.93
CA VAL A 4 -6.04 35.87 35.66
C VAL A 4 -5.37 37.00 36.44
N ALA A 5 -4.85 36.73 37.64
CA ALA A 5 -4.29 37.77 38.50
C ALA A 5 -2.99 38.42 37.97
N ASN A 6 -2.21 37.73 37.13
CA ASN A 6 -0.94 38.24 36.58
C ASN A 6 -1.08 39.04 35.27
N LEU A 7 -2.27 39.17 34.69
CA LEU A 7 -2.49 39.90 33.43
C LEU A 7 -2.70 41.40 33.63
N PHE A 8 -2.97 41.84 34.86
CA PHE A 8 -3.11 43.25 35.18
C PHE A 8 -1.88 43.67 35.97
N ASN A 9 -0.88 44.24 35.28
CA ASN A 9 0.07 45.10 35.99
C ASN A 9 -0.63 46.45 36.16
N PRO A 10 -1.12 46.79 37.37
CA PRO A 10 -1.84 48.04 37.55
C PRO A 10 -0.90 49.25 37.53
N HIS A 11 0.41 49.05 37.37
CA HIS A 11 1.39 50.13 37.39
C HIS A 11 1.65 50.70 36.00
N CYS A 12 1.90 52.00 35.97
CA CYS A 12 2.27 52.70 34.76
C CYS A 12 3.66 52.25 34.29
N GLN A 13 3.77 51.94 33.00
CA GLN A 13 5.03 51.53 32.38
C GLN A 13 6.12 52.62 32.41
N VAL A 14 5.72 53.90 32.55
CA VAL A 14 6.63 55.05 32.63
C VAL A 14 6.92 55.46 34.08
N HIS A 15 5.96 55.25 34.98
CA HIS A 15 6.06 55.58 36.39
C HIS A 15 5.76 54.30 37.19
N SER A 16 6.77 53.44 37.31
CA SER A 16 6.69 52.06 37.80
C SER A 16 6.01 51.91 39.16
N ASP A 17 6.08 52.94 40.00
CA ASP A 17 5.51 52.96 41.35
C ASP A 17 4.09 53.56 41.40
N SER A 18 3.53 53.97 40.26
CA SER A 18 2.25 54.66 40.16
C SER A 18 1.19 53.81 39.50
N LEU A 19 0.03 53.72 40.13
CA LEU A 19 -1.11 52.97 39.59
C LEU A 19 -1.77 53.70 38.41
N LEU A 20 -2.28 52.93 37.44
CA LEU A 20 -3.16 53.38 36.38
C LEU A 20 -4.55 53.61 36.98
N GLU A 21 -4.96 54.87 37.07
CA GLU A 21 -6.20 55.29 37.77
C GLU A 21 -7.16 56.06 36.87
N TYR A 22 -6.70 56.48 35.69
CA TYR A 22 -7.45 57.32 34.77
C TYR A 22 -7.45 56.74 33.35
N PHE A 23 -8.49 57.05 32.59
CA PHE A 23 -8.63 56.74 31.17
C PHE A 23 -8.81 58.04 30.39
N CYS A 24 -7.98 58.24 29.38
CA CYS A 24 -8.07 59.34 28.43
C CYS A 24 -8.84 58.86 27.19
N VAL A 25 -10.08 59.33 27.03
CA VAL A 25 -10.96 58.93 25.91
C VAL A 25 -10.40 59.42 24.58
N ASP A 26 -9.83 60.63 24.55
CA ASP A 26 -9.32 61.24 23.32
C ASP A 26 -8.15 60.44 22.70
N HIS A 27 -7.46 59.63 23.51
CA HIS A 27 -6.32 58.80 23.08
C HIS A 27 -6.56 57.29 23.26
N ASP A 28 -7.72 56.86 23.78
CA ASP A 28 -8.06 55.47 24.12
C ASP A 28 -6.97 54.78 24.99
N GLN A 29 -6.46 55.48 26.02
CA GLN A 29 -5.31 55.05 26.82
C GLN A 29 -5.51 55.16 28.34
N LEU A 30 -4.92 54.20 29.08
CA LEU A 30 -4.81 54.23 30.54
C LEU A 30 -3.63 55.11 30.99
N CYS A 31 -3.82 55.92 32.02
CA CYS A 31 -2.77 56.77 32.56
C CYS A 31 -2.79 56.81 34.10
N CYS A 32 -1.59 56.93 34.70
CA CYS A 32 -1.46 57.24 36.12
C CYS A 32 -1.62 58.74 36.38
N GLN A 33 -1.69 59.12 37.66
CA GLN A 33 -1.80 60.53 38.08
C GLN A 33 -0.73 61.45 37.46
N TYR A 34 0.50 60.95 37.24
CA TYR A 34 1.58 61.73 36.63
C TYR A 34 1.42 61.86 35.12
N CYS A 35 1.11 60.76 34.43
CA CYS A 35 0.84 60.78 32.99
C CYS A 35 -0.37 61.65 32.64
N ARG A 36 -1.38 61.72 33.52
CA ARG A 36 -2.55 62.59 33.37
C ARG A 36 -2.18 64.05 33.11
N LYS A 37 -1.06 64.55 33.68
CA LYS A 37 -0.59 65.92 33.44
C LYS A 37 -0.19 66.16 31.99
N LYS A 38 0.27 65.14 31.27
CA LYS A 38 0.56 65.22 29.82
C LYS A 38 -0.70 65.23 28.97
N HIS A 39 -1.82 64.77 29.54
CA HIS A 39 -3.15 64.80 28.95
C HIS A 39 -4.00 65.95 29.51
N SER A 40 -3.39 67.01 30.09
CA SER A 40 -4.13 68.12 30.68
C SER A 40 -4.95 68.92 29.66
N SER A 41 -4.59 68.84 28.38
CA SER A 41 -5.32 69.44 27.26
C SER A 41 -6.41 68.53 26.69
N CYS A 42 -6.47 67.26 27.10
CA CYS A 42 -7.51 66.31 26.69
C CYS A 42 -8.78 66.61 27.47
N GLN A 43 -9.89 66.84 26.76
CA GLN A 43 -11.15 67.22 27.37
C GLN A 43 -11.79 66.07 28.15
N ASN A 44 -11.48 64.83 27.75
CA ASN A 44 -12.17 63.64 28.25
C ASN A 44 -11.21 62.69 28.97
N THR A 45 -10.61 63.16 30.06
CA THR A 45 -9.83 62.28 30.96
C THR A 45 -10.60 62.07 32.27
N MET A 46 -11.00 60.83 32.53
CA MET A 46 -11.88 60.45 33.63
C MET A 46 -11.28 59.31 34.46
N SER A 47 -11.73 59.17 35.71
CA SER A 47 -11.27 58.08 36.58
C SER A 47 -11.77 56.73 36.05
N LEU A 48 -10.98 55.67 36.24
CA LEU A 48 -11.37 54.32 35.82
C LEU A 48 -12.66 53.84 36.45
N THR A 49 -12.95 54.22 37.70
CA THR A 49 -14.23 53.92 38.35
C THR A 49 -15.40 54.42 37.50
N LEU A 50 -15.40 55.69 37.12
CA LEU A 50 -16.41 56.30 36.26
C LEU A 50 -16.42 55.73 34.83
N SER A 51 -15.26 55.40 34.26
CA SER A 51 -15.17 54.80 32.92
C SER A 51 -15.64 53.34 32.87
N SER A 52 -15.53 52.64 34.00
CA SER A 52 -15.90 51.22 34.12
C SER A 52 -17.40 51.03 34.34
N GLU A 53 -18.12 52.06 34.78
CA GLU A 53 -19.57 52.04 34.92
C GLU A 53 -20.23 51.83 33.55
N GLY A 54 -20.82 50.64 33.35
CA GLY A 54 -21.49 50.28 32.10
C GLY A 54 -20.61 49.68 31.01
N ILE A 55 -19.31 49.45 31.25
CA ILE A 55 -18.40 48.84 30.26
C ILE A 55 -18.87 47.44 29.82
N GLN A 56 -19.53 46.70 30.71
CA GLN A 56 -20.16 45.40 30.43
C GLN A 56 -21.28 45.47 29.37
N PHE A 57 -21.85 46.66 29.14
CA PHE A 57 -22.84 46.92 28.09
C PHE A 57 -22.22 47.58 26.84
N SER A 58 -20.90 47.80 26.84
CA SER A 58 -20.19 48.39 25.70
C SER A 58 -20.25 47.47 24.48
N HIS A 59 -20.46 48.08 23.32
CA HIS A 59 -20.37 47.40 22.04
C HIS A 59 -19.01 46.71 21.84
N LYS A 60 -17.90 47.29 22.34
CA LYS A 60 -16.56 46.67 22.26
C LYS A 60 -16.50 45.33 23.00
N VAL A 61 -17.13 45.22 24.17
CA VAL A 61 -17.19 43.97 24.96
C VAL A 61 -18.12 42.95 24.27
N SER A 62 -19.28 43.40 23.79
CA SER A 62 -20.22 42.55 23.03
C SER A 62 -19.58 41.99 21.75
N ASP A 63 -18.83 42.81 21.01
CA ASP A 63 -18.14 42.39 19.80
C ASP A 63 -16.98 41.43 20.09
N CYS A 64 -16.20 41.68 21.15
CA CYS A 64 -15.20 40.72 21.62
C CYS A 64 -15.83 39.38 22.00
N MET A 65 -16.97 39.39 22.72
CA MET A 65 -17.69 38.16 23.08
C MET A 65 -18.21 37.41 21.85
N LYS A 66 -18.71 38.12 20.84
CA LYS A 66 -19.14 37.51 19.56
C LYS A 66 -17.96 36.88 18.83
N GLN A 67 -16.83 37.60 18.72
CA GLN A 67 -15.62 37.08 18.10
C GLN A 67 -15.09 35.84 18.82
N LEU A 68 -15.08 35.84 20.16
CA LEU A 68 -14.69 34.68 20.96
C LEU A 68 -15.61 33.49 20.72
N LYS A 69 -16.93 33.69 20.63
CA LYS A 69 -17.87 32.62 20.27
C LYS A 69 -17.64 32.08 18.86
N THR A 70 -17.33 32.93 17.90
CA THR A 70 -16.98 32.50 16.54
C THR A 70 -15.68 31.69 16.52
N PHE A 71 -14.67 32.11 17.27
CA PHE A 71 -13.43 31.34 17.40
C PHE A 71 -13.65 29.99 18.06
N ASP A 72 -14.43 29.95 19.15
CA ASP A 72 -14.78 28.71 19.83
C ASP A 72 -15.50 27.73 18.90
N SER A 73 -16.50 28.21 18.15
CA SER A 73 -17.18 27.41 17.11
C SER A 73 -16.20 26.90 16.05
N THR A 74 -15.29 27.75 15.58
CA THR A 74 -14.29 27.38 14.57
C THR A 74 -13.34 26.32 15.09
N CYS A 75 -12.89 26.44 16.35
CA CYS A 75 -12.06 25.43 17.01
C CYS A 75 -12.81 24.10 17.13
N GLN A 76 -14.08 24.12 17.50
CA GLN A 76 -14.91 22.92 17.58
C GLN A 76 -15.08 22.24 16.21
N ASP A 77 -15.27 23.02 15.14
CA ASP A 77 -15.36 22.50 13.77
C ASP A 77 -14.04 21.86 13.32
N ILE A 78 -12.90 22.44 13.67
CA ILE A 78 -11.57 21.84 13.40
C ILE A 78 -11.42 20.51 14.13
N ILE A 79 -11.82 20.44 15.40
CA ILE A 79 -11.78 19.20 16.20
C ILE A 79 -12.66 18.12 15.54
N ASN A 80 -13.90 18.47 15.21
CA ASN A 80 -14.84 17.55 14.57
C ASN A 80 -14.31 17.05 13.20
N ASN A 81 -13.74 17.95 12.38
CA ASN A 81 -13.15 17.59 11.10
C ASN A 81 -11.94 16.66 11.26
N ARG A 82 -11.08 16.92 12.25
CA ARG A 82 -9.96 16.03 12.57
C ARG A 82 -10.46 14.63 12.93
N ASP A 83 -11.46 14.53 13.79
CA ASP A 83 -12.01 13.24 14.22
C ASP A 83 -12.65 12.48 13.05
N HIS A 84 -13.35 13.19 12.15
CA HIS A 84 -13.85 12.62 10.90
C HIS A 84 -12.72 12.12 9.99
N CYS A 85 -11.64 12.90 9.79
CA CYS A 85 -10.49 12.47 9.00
C CYS A 85 -9.81 11.23 9.59
N VAL A 86 -9.65 11.17 10.93
CA VAL A 86 -9.08 10.00 11.62
C VAL A 86 -9.96 8.76 11.43
N ALA A 87 -11.29 8.90 11.51
CA ALA A 87 -12.23 7.81 11.27
C ALA A 87 -12.18 7.31 9.82
N ALA A 88 -12.08 8.22 8.85
CA ALA A 88 -11.93 7.88 7.43
C ALA A 88 -10.62 7.12 7.17
N LEU A 89 -9.49 7.60 7.72
CA LEU A 89 -8.19 6.93 7.60
C LEU A 89 -8.19 5.54 8.24
N LYS A 90 -8.84 5.35 9.39
CA LYS A 90 -9.01 4.02 10.00
C LYS A 90 -9.80 3.07 9.11
N THR A 91 -10.83 3.59 8.43
CA THR A 91 -11.64 2.82 7.47
C THR A 91 -10.83 2.43 6.24
N ASP A 92 -10.03 3.35 5.70
CA ASP A 92 -9.13 3.06 4.58
C ASP A 92 -8.03 2.05 4.94
N VAL A 93 -7.43 2.15 6.13
CA VAL A 93 -6.47 1.15 6.63
C VAL A 93 -7.13 -0.22 6.74
N ARG A 94 -8.37 -0.30 7.22
CA ARG A 94 -9.12 -1.55 7.28
C ARG A 94 -9.40 -2.11 5.88
N ARG A 95 -9.84 -1.27 4.94
CA ARG A 95 -10.07 -1.65 3.53
C ARG A 95 -8.78 -2.11 2.85
N LEU A 96 -7.66 -1.46 3.11
CA LEU A 96 -6.34 -1.86 2.63
C LEU A 96 -5.93 -3.20 3.21
N LYS A 97 -6.14 -3.45 4.51
CA LYS A 97 -5.91 -4.77 5.12
C LYS A 97 -6.83 -5.85 4.55
N GLU A 98 -8.10 -5.54 4.29
CA GLU A 98 -9.05 -6.43 3.62
C GLU A 98 -8.65 -6.68 2.14
N THR A 99 -8.05 -5.70 1.45
CA THR A 99 -7.53 -5.84 0.08
C THR A 99 -6.21 -6.64 0.06
N LEU A 100 -5.32 -6.40 1.02
CA LEU A 100 -4.09 -7.16 1.24
C LEU A 100 -4.39 -8.61 1.62
N SER A 101 -5.41 -8.86 2.46
CA SER A 101 -5.88 -10.21 2.76
C SER A 101 -6.61 -10.87 1.59
N GLN A 102 -7.06 -10.10 0.58
CA GLN A 102 -7.69 -10.60 -0.65
C GLN A 102 -6.71 -10.87 -1.80
N ASN A 103 -5.43 -10.49 -1.71
CA ASN A 103 -4.40 -10.83 -2.71
C ASN A 103 -3.72 -12.20 -2.51
N CYS A 104 -4.46 -13.16 -1.93
CA CYS A 104 -4.28 -14.62 -2.07
C CYS A 104 -4.46 -15.16 -3.51
N ARG A 105 -4.53 -14.30 -4.54
CA ARG A 105 -4.64 -14.69 -5.95
C ARG A 105 -3.29 -14.91 -6.62
N ILE A 106 -2.23 -14.24 -6.17
CA ILE A 106 -0.88 -14.44 -6.74
C ILE A 106 -0.34 -15.80 -6.31
N ASP A 107 -0.39 -16.14 -5.02
CA ASP A 107 0.11 -17.43 -4.52
C ASP A 107 -0.60 -18.63 -5.14
N LYS A 108 -1.90 -18.54 -5.43
CA LYS A 108 -2.64 -19.62 -6.12
C LYS A 108 -2.27 -19.73 -7.60
N ILE A 109 -2.02 -18.60 -8.27
CA ILE A 109 -1.55 -18.59 -9.65
C ILE A 109 -0.12 -19.14 -9.70
N GLU A 110 0.74 -18.72 -8.79
CA GLU A 110 2.12 -19.19 -8.67
C GLU A 110 2.18 -20.69 -8.36
N ASN A 111 1.43 -21.17 -7.37
CA ASN A 111 1.34 -22.61 -7.08
C ASN A 111 0.78 -23.40 -8.27
N SER A 112 -0.27 -22.91 -8.94
CA SER A 112 -0.82 -23.59 -10.12
C SER A 112 0.17 -23.61 -11.29
N LEU A 113 0.98 -22.56 -11.46
CA LEU A 113 2.03 -22.50 -12.48
C LEU A 113 3.21 -23.42 -12.12
N ASN A 114 3.60 -23.49 -10.86
CA ASN A 114 4.64 -24.38 -10.37
C ASN A 114 4.23 -25.86 -10.51
N GLU A 115 3.00 -26.22 -10.15
CA GLU A 115 2.46 -27.57 -10.36
C GLU A 115 2.45 -27.94 -11.85
N LYS A 116 2.02 -27.02 -12.73
CA LYS A 116 2.06 -27.25 -14.19
C LYS A 116 3.48 -27.41 -14.70
N LEU A 117 4.44 -26.66 -14.16
CA LEU A 117 5.85 -26.77 -14.53
C LEU A 117 6.42 -28.13 -14.12
N GLU A 118 6.18 -28.57 -12.88
CA GLU A 118 6.61 -29.87 -12.38
C GLU A 118 6.01 -31.03 -13.17
N ASP A 119 4.71 -30.98 -13.48
CA ASP A 119 4.03 -31.97 -14.30
C ASP A 119 4.64 -32.05 -15.72
N ASN A 120 4.98 -30.91 -16.30
CA ASN A 120 5.60 -30.86 -17.62
C ASN A 120 7.03 -31.40 -17.59
N LEU A 121 7.82 -31.07 -16.57
CA LEU A 121 9.16 -31.64 -16.38
C LEU A 121 9.11 -33.15 -16.21
N LYS A 122 8.13 -33.66 -15.45
CA LYS A 122 7.91 -35.10 -15.28
C LYS A 122 7.53 -35.80 -16.59
N LYS A 123 6.67 -35.18 -17.40
CA LYS A 123 6.33 -35.71 -18.74
C LYS A 123 7.56 -35.80 -19.65
N LEU A 124 8.37 -34.74 -19.70
CA LEU A 124 9.61 -34.72 -20.48
C LEU A 124 10.60 -35.79 -20.00
N TRP A 125 10.74 -35.97 -18.68
CA TRP A 125 11.57 -37.03 -18.13
C TRP A 125 11.10 -38.42 -18.56
N ASN A 126 9.80 -38.70 -18.46
CA ASN A 126 9.23 -40.00 -18.84
C ASN A 126 9.40 -40.26 -20.33
N GLU A 127 9.21 -39.26 -21.19
CA GLU A 127 9.44 -39.40 -22.63
C GLU A 127 10.91 -39.69 -22.96
N LYS A 128 11.85 -39.05 -22.24
CA LYS A 128 13.29 -39.35 -22.36
C LYS A 128 13.59 -40.81 -21.99
N GLN A 129 13.01 -41.31 -20.89
CA GLN A 129 13.19 -42.71 -20.49
C GLN A 129 12.60 -43.68 -21.50
N TYR A 130 11.42 -43.38 -22.04
CA TYR A 130 10.80 -44.18 -23.10
C TYR A 130 11.66 -44.20 -24.38
N ALA A 131 12.25 -43.06 -24.76
CA ALA A 131 13.18 -43.02 -25.89
C ALA A 131 14.43 -43.89 -25.66
N TYR A 132 15.00 -43.91 -24.45
CA TYR A 132 16.10 -44.84 -24.12
C TYR A 132 15.68 -46.31 -24.17
N HIS A 133 14.45 -46.62 -23.76
CA HIS A 133 13.92 -47.97 -23.88
C HIS A 133 13.83 -48.39 -25.34
N LEU A 134 13.21 -47.56 -26.19
CA LEU A 134 13.11 -47.82 -27.63
C LEU A 134 14.49 -47.97 -28.28
N LYS A 135 15.47 -47.13 -27.89
CA LYS A 135 16.84 -47.25 -28.37
C LYS A 135 17.44 -48.62 -28.06
N ARG A 136 17.28 -49.11 -26.81
CA ARG A 136 17.77 -50.43 -26.42
C ARG A 136 17.07 -51.57 -27.15
N GLU A 137 15.76 -51.46 -27.41
CA GLU A 137 15.03 -52.44 -28.22
C GLU A 137 15.57 -52.49 -29.66
N VAL A 138 15.84 -51.32 -30.26
CA VAL A 138 16.46 -51.22 -31.59
C VAL A 138 17.85 -51.86 -31.59
N GLU A 139 18.71 -51.51 -30.64
CA GLU A 139 20.07 -52.06 -30.52
C GLU A 139 20.04 -53.58 -30.34
N SER A 140 19.20 -54.09 -29.44
CA SER A 140 19.03 -55.53 -29.24
C SER A 140 18.52 -56.24 -30.49
N THR A 141 17.56 -55.63 -31.21
CA THR A 141 17.03 -56.21 -32.45
C THR A 141 18.10 -56.24 -33.53
N TYR A 142 18.87 -55.16 -33.64
CA TYR A 142 20.02 -55.07 -34.54
C TYR A 142 21.05 -56.17 -34.25
N ASP A 143 21.44 -56.35 -32.98
CA ASP A 143 22.41 -57.38 -32.58
C ASP A 143 21.93 -58.79 -32.93
N LYS A 144 20.64 -59.08 -32.74
CA LYS A 144 20.09 -60.39 -33.12
C LYS A 144 20.10 -60.58 -34.64
N ILE A 145 19.79 -59.54 -35.43
CA ILE A 145 19.88 -59.59 -36.90
C ILE A 145 21.31 -59.87 -37.32
N VAL A 146 22.29 -59.13 -36.76
CA VAL A 146 23.72 -59.32 -37.05
C VAL A 146 24.16 -60.73 -36.67
N PHE A 147 23.76 -61.24 -35.51
CA PHE A 147 24.08 -62.60 -35.10
C PHE A 147 23.53 -63.63 -36.08
N ALA A 148 22.25 -63.52 -36.45
CA ALA A 148 21.59 -64.43 -37.38
C ALA A 148 22.25 -64.40 -38.76
N THR A 149 22.56 -63.22 -39.31
CA THR A 149 23.20 -63.12 -40.64
C THR A 149 24.65 -63.59 -40.64
N THR A 150 25.34 -63.52 -39.50
CA THR A 150 26.75 -63.94 -39.39
C THR A 150 26.88 -65.45 -39.15
N HIS A 151 25.95 -66.06 -38.42
CA HIS A 151 26.08 -67.45 -37.94
C HIS A 151 24.98 -68.40 -38.40
N GLY A 152 23.86 -67.91 -38.94
CA GLY A 152 22.74 -68.73 -39.40
C GLY A 152 22.92 -69.24 -40.83
N THR A 153 22.26 -70.35 -41.18
CA THR A 153 22.19 -70.79 -42.59
C THR A 153 21.28 -69.86 -43.38
N ASN A 154 21.42 -69.86 -44.71
CA ASN A 154 20.59 -69.03 -45.60
C ASN A 154 19.08 -69.25 -45.37
N GLU A 155 18.65 -70.50 -45.18
CA GLU A 155 17.26 -70.86 -44.91
C GLU A 155 16.79 -70.34 -43.54
N GLN A 156 17.65 -70.44 -42.51
CA GLN A 156 17.34 -69.93 -41.17
C GLN A 156 17.21 -68.41 -41.18
N VAL A 157 18.15 -67.69 -41.80
CA VAL A 157 18.11 -66.23 -41.95
C VAL A 157 16.89 -65.79 -42.76
N PHE A 158 16.55 -66.52 -43.83
CA PHE A 158 15.38 -66.23 -44.65
C PHE A 158 14.07 -66.32 -43.86
N ILE A 159 13.88 -67.42 -43.12
CA ILE A 159 12.71 -67.58 -42.23
C ILE A 159 12.70 -66.47 -41.18
N TRP A 160 13.86 -66.19 -40.57
CA TRP A 160 13.98 -65.20 -39.52
C TRP A 160 13.58 -63.79 -40.00
N ILE A 161 14.17 -63.28 -41.09
CA ILE A 161 13.85 -61.94 -41.63
C ILE A 161 12.35 -61.79 -41.91
N HIS A 162 11.70 -62.81 -42.46
CA HIS A 162 10.25 -62.77 -42.76
C HIS A 162 9.39 -62.87 -41.50
N THR A 163 9.88 -63.51 -40.44
CA THR A 163 9.24 -63.47 -39.12
C THR A 163 9.55 -62.19 -38.33
N PHE A 164 10.56 -61.40 -38.68
CA PHE A 164 10.92 -60.16 -37.96
C PHE A 164 10.29 -58.89 -38.56
N ASP A 165 9.75 -58.97 -39.78
CA ASP A 165 9.10 -57.85 -40.46
C ASP A 165 7.98 -57.22 -39.61
N TRP A 166 7.21 -58.03 -38.87
CA TRP A 166 6.17 -57.51 -37.97
C TRP A 166 6.76 -56.79 -36.74
N GLU A 167 7.89 -57.25 -36.19
CA GLU A 167 8.57 -56.60 -35.06
C GLU A 167 9.16 -55.26 -35.49
N LEU A 168 9.79 -55.20 -36.67
CA LEU A 168 10.33 -53.96 -37.23
C LEU A 168 9.22 -52.94 -37.50
N LYS A 169 8.09 -53.36 -38.07
CA LYS A 169 6.90 -52.50 -38.26
C LYS A 169 6.35 -51.99 -36.92
N LYS A 170 6.37 -52.81 -35.87
CA LYS A 170 5.94 -52.42 -34.52
C LYS A 170 6.89 -51.37 -33.92
N ILE A 171 8.20 -51.58 -33.99
CA ILE A 171 9.22 -50.62 -33.52
C ILE A 171 9.09 -49.30 -34.29
N GLU A 172 8.94 -49.36 -35.61
CA GLU A 172 8.79 -48.17 -36.45
C GLU A 172 7.51 -47.38 -36.10
N SER A 173 6.39 -48.07 -35.86
CA SER A 173 5.15 -47.45 -35.39
C SER A 173 5.34 -46.76 -34.03
N ASN A 174 6.04 -47.42 -33.09
CA ASN A 174 6.34 -46.87 -31.77
C ASN A 174 7.22 -45.61 -31.86
N ILE A 175 8.25 -45.62 -32.71
CA ILE A 175 9.11 -44.46 -32.96
C ILE A 175 8.29 -43.31 -33.58
N ARG A 176 7.45 -43.60 -34.57
CA ARG A 176 6.57 -42.59 -35.19
C ARG A 176 5.62 -41.96 -34.18
N ASN A 177 5.07 -42.76 -33.26
CA ASN A 177 4.21 -42.26 -32.20
C ASN A 177 4.97 -41.39 -31.19
N ALA A 178 6.17 -41.80 -30.78
CA ALA A 178 7.03 -41.00 -29.91
C ALA A 178 7.38 -39.63 -30.54
N ILE A 179 7.72 -39.60 -31.84
CA ILE A 179 7.99 -38.37 -32.58
C ILE A 179 6.75 -37.46 -32.63
N LYS A 180 5.55 -38.03 -32.84
CA LYS A 180 4.30 -37.26 -32.82
C LYS A 180 4.05 -36.63 -31.44
N SER A 181 4.27 -37.36 -30.35
CA SER A 181 4.14 -36.84 -28.99
C SER A 181 5.11 -35.70 -28.73
N LEU A 182 6.38 -35.85 -29.11
CA LEU A 182 7.41 -34.81 -28.99
C LEU A 182 7.07 -33.54 -29.81
N LYS A 183 6.56 -33.71 -31.04
CA LYS A 183 6.11 -32.57 -31.87
C LYS A 183 4.93 -31.82 -31.25
N ARG A 184 3.99 -32.53 -30.62
CA ARG A 184 2.86 -31.89 -29.91
C ARG A 184 3.37 -31.03 -28.76
N LEU A 185 4.32 -31.54 -27.97
CA LEU A 185 4.95 -30.75 -26.91
C LEU A 185 5.67 -29.52 -27.48
N LYS A 186 6.48 -29.68 -28.54
CA LYS A 186 7.16 -28.54 -29.18
C LYS A 186 6.20 -27.44 -29.65
N ASN A 187 5.03 -27.81 -30.19
CA ASN A 187 4.03 -26.84 -30.65
C ASN A 187 3.30 -26.13 -29.49
N ILE A 188 3.21 -26.75 -28.31
CA ILE A 188 2.68 -26.11 -27.11
C ILE A 188 3.64 -25.02 -26.60
N TYR A 189 4.96 -25.20 -26.79
CA TYR A 189 5.99 -24.28 -26.31
C TYR A 189 6.49 -23.25 -27.35
N HIS A 190 6.00 -23.31 -28.59
CA HIS A 190 6.14 -22.23 -29.59
C HIS A 190 4.84 -21.43 -29.71
N LEU A 191 4.48 -20.75 -28.63
CA LEU A 191 3.76 -19.48 -28.70
C LEU A 191 4.78 -18.39 -28.37
N LYS A 192 4.81 -17.36 -29.23
CA LYS A 192 5.76 -16.24 -29.29
C LYS A 192 6.08 -15.62 -27.93
#